data_AF-A0A852X6U5-F1
#
_entry.id   AF-A0A852X6U5-F1
#
_cell.length_a   1.000
_cell.length_b   1.000
_cell.length_c   1.000
_cell.angle_alpha   90.00
_cell.angle_beta   90.00
_cell.angle_gamma   90.00
#
_symmetry.space_group_name_H-M   'P 1'
#
loop_
_entity.id
_entity.type
_entity.pdbx_description
1 polymer ?
#
loop_
_entity_poly.entity_id
_entity_poly.type
_entity_poly.pdbx_seq_one_letter_code
_entity_poly.pdbx_strand_id
1 'polypeptide(L)'
;MSETPAIEAESPALSVRRLTKFFGRKPAEALARLRSGASRAELAPLGTAAVIDAEFDVRRGEIFVVMGLSGSGKSTLIRTLNGLLEPTDGTVTVMGETITGMSPKRLREVRRRHVSMVFQHFALLPHRNVLENAAYGLELQGVPAAERRERAEHILERVGLGGWGDKMPSELSGGMQQRVGLARALASDTDILLMDEAFSALDPLIRKEMQEQLVELQQELGKTIVFITHDLNEAMFLGDRIAVMRDGRIVQLGTAEEILTDPADDYVAQFVQDVDRSRVLTAGNVMEAPRAVVTASAGPRAALRSMRDLQTSMVFVVGGGRRLLGVVHDRDVLRLVQRGERSLEPAISDDHPVVGADEHLSELFESAVESQLPLAVVDDQGRLLGAVPRVTLLAALGNVSSNTGEHTVIETPATIPVDVITATLHRTARPDTAMADAADASAVAAAAAEAAVIRAEATRADAAGERSPA
;
A
#
# COMPACT_ATOMS: atom_id res chain seq x y z
N MET A 1 12.55 18.75 -35.31
CA MET A 1 12.89 17.54 -34.54
C MET A 1 13.46 18.04 -33.24
N SER A 2 12.61 18.15 -32.21
CA SER A 2 13.00 18.64 -30.88
C SER A 2 13.29 17.39 -30.05
N GLU A 3 14.56 17.17 -29.73
CA GLU A 3 14.95 16.11 -28.79
C GLU A 3 14.40 16.48 -27.41
N THR A 4 13.49 15.64 -26.91
CA THR A 4 13.16 15.59 -25.49
C THR A 4 14.44 15.29 -24.72
N PRO A 5 14.83 16.09 -23.71
CA PRO A 5 16.01 15.75 -22.92
C PRO A 5 15.73 14.43 -22.21
N ALA A 6 16.60 13.44 -22.45
CA ALA A 6 16.61 12.22 -21.66
C ALA A 6 16.89 12.63 -20.21
N ILE A 7 15.89 12.45 -19.35
CA ILE A 7 16.05 12.60 -17.90
C ILE A 7 17.08 11.54 -17.50
N GLU A 8 18.31 11.97 -17.19
CA GLU A 8 19.30 11.09 -16.58
C GLU A 8 18.65 10.49 -15.33
N ALA A 9 18.45 9.18 -15.31
CA ALA A 9 17.79 8.50 -14.20
C ALA A 9 18.61 8.72 -12.93
N GLU A 10 18.14 9.61 -12.06
CA GLU A 10 18.79 9.91 -10.80
C GLU A 10 18.94 8.62 -9.99
N SER A 11 20.13 8.41 -9.40
CA SER A 11 20.41 7.21 -8.62
C SER A 11 19.42 7.08 -7.45
N PRO A 12 18.85 5.88 -7.20
CA PRO A 12 17.87 5.70 -6.13
C PRO A 12 18.47 6.02 -4.75
N ALA A 13 17.64 6.51 -3.84
CA ALA A 13 18.04 6.79 -2.47
C ALA A 13 18.37 5.49 -1.72
N LEU A 14 17.60 4.43 -1.98
CA LEU A 14 17.84 3.10 -1.42
C LEU A 14 17.63 2.04 -2.49
N SER A 15 18.54 1.08 -2.54
CA SER A 15 18.51 -0.01 -3.52
C SER A 15 18.73 -1.35 -2.83
N VAL A 16 17.83 -2.28 -3.09
CA VAL A 16 17.81 -3.62 -2.49
C VAL A 16 17.87 -4.65 -3.60
N ARG A 17 18.80 -5.60 -3.50
CA ARG A 17 18.96 -6.68 -4.49
C ARG A 17 19.01 -8.03 -3.81
N ARG A 18 18.10 -8.93 -4.20
CA ARG A 18 17.98 -10.32 -3.73
C ARG A 18 18.14 -10.49 -2.21
N LEU A 19 17.60 -9.56 -1.44
CA LEU A 19 17.81 -9.49 -0.01
C LEU A 19 17.09 -10.63 0.70
N THR A 20 17.85 -11.44 1.43
CA THR A 20 17.30 -12.56 2.20
C THR A 20 17.80 -12.49 3.63
N LYS A 21 16.87 -12.63 4.59
CA LYS A 21 17.18 -12.74 6.02
C LYS A 21 16.55 -13.99 6.60
N PHE A 22 17.42 -14.89 7.05
CA PHE A 22 17.08 -16.11 7.75
C PHE A 22 17.58 -16.06 9.20
N PHE A 23 16.73 -16.52 10.12
CA PHE A 23 17.05 -16.71 11.53
C PHE A 23 17.10 -18.21 11.84
N GLY A 24 18.28 -18.74 12.12
CA GLY A 24 18.43 -20.15 12.47
C GLY A 24 19.90 -20.58 12.48
N ARG A 25 20.13 -21.84 12.85
CA ARG A 25 21.50 -22.38 13.02
C ARG A 25 22.20 -22.72 11.71
N LYS A 26 21.44 -22.91 10.62
CA LYS A 26 21.96 -23.37 9.32
C LYS A 26 21.56 -22.44 8.16
N PRO A 27 22.05 -21.18 8.15
CA PRO A 27 21.68 -20.21 7.12
C PRO A 27 22.05 -20.64 5.70
N ALA A 28 23.23 -21.26 5.50
CA ALA A 28 23.68 -21.71 4.18
C ALA A 28 22.78 -22.82 3.60
N GLU A 29 22.36 -23.77 4.45
CA GLU A 29 21.43 -24.85 4.04
C GLU A 29 20.05 -24.27 3.68
N ALA A 30 19.55 -23.33 4.48
CA ALA A 30 18.28 -22.66 4.22
C ALA A 30 18.31 -21.86 2.90
N LEU A 31 19.39 -21.13 2.63
CA LEU A 31 19.56 -20.40 1.36
C LEU A 31 19.57 -21.34 0.16
N ALA A 32 20.29 -22.47 0.25
CA ALA A 32 20.33 -23.45 -0.84
C ALA A 32 18.93 -24.00 -1.17
N ARG A 33 18.14 -24.31 -0.12
CA ARG A 33 16.76 -24.79 -0.26
C ARG A 33 15.83 -23.71 -0.82
N LEU A 34 15.95 -22.45 -0.38
CA LEU A 34 15.19 -21.33 -0.94
C LEU A 34 15.46 -21.15 -2.44
N ARG A 35 16.74 -21.22 -2.84
CA ARG A 35 17.15 -21.12 -4.25
C ARG A 35 16.65 -22.29 -5.10
N SER A 36 16.43 -23.47 -4.50
CA SER A 36 15.82 -24.62 -5.16
C SER A 36 14.29 -24.61 -5.14
N GLY A 37 13.66 -23.51 -4.70
CA GLY A 37 12.20 -23.34 -4.73
C GLY A 37 11.47 -23.77 -3.45
N ALA A 38 12.17 -24.08 -2.35
CA ALA A 38 11.50 -24.42 -1.10
C ALA A 38 10.67 -23.24 -0.57
N SER A 39 9.50 -23.57 -0.04
CA SER A 39 8.61 -22.65 0.66
C SER A 39 9.16 -22.27 2.04
N ARG A 40 8.65 -21.16 2.59
CA ARG A 40 8.96 -20.75 3.98
C ARG A 40 8.55 -21.83 5.00
N ALA A 41 7.45 -22.54 4.75
CA ALA A 41 6.94 -23.59 5.65
C ALA A 41 7.89 -24.79 5.74
N GLU A 42 8.47 -25.21 4.61
CA GLU A 42 9.43 -26.32 4.57
C GLU A 42 10.76 -26.03 5.30
N LEU A 43 11.04 -24.74 5.54
CA LEU A 43 12.23 -24.29 6.26
C LEU A 43 12.01 -24.14 7.77
N ALA A 44 10.76 -24.21 8.24
CA ALA A 44 10.42 -24.06 9.66
C ALA A 44 11.28 -24.94 10.60
N PRO A 45 11.64 -26.21 10.25
CA PRO A 45 12.53 -27.03 11.09
C PRO A 45 13.96 -26.48 11.21
N LEU A 46 14.43 -25.69 10.24
CA LEU A 46 15.77 -25.11 10.21
C LEU A 46 15.81 -23.73 10.89
N GLY A 47 14.67 -23.03 10.93
CA GLY A 47 14.54 -21.66 11.42
C GLY A 47 13.48 -20.86 10.67
N THR A 48 13.57 -19.54 10.76
CA THR A 48 12.59 -18.61 10.17
C THR A 48 13.20 -17.81 9.04
N ALA A 49 12.72 -18.02 7.81
CA ALA A 49 12.99 -17.14 6.68
C ALA A 49 12.07 -15.90 6.77
N ALA A 50 12.61 -14.80 7.29
CA ALA A 50 11.83 -13.60 7.59
C ALA A 50 11.72 -12.64 6.40
N VAL A 51 12.76 -12.57 5.57
CA VAL A 51 12.75 -11.86 4.28
C VAL A 51 13.36 -12.79 3.25
N ILE A 52 12.76 -12.91 2.08
CA ILE A 52 13.13 -13.87 1.04
C ILE A 52 13.16 -13.15 -0.28
N ASP A 53 14.36 -13.02 -0.85
CA ASP A 53 14.61 -12.52 -2.21
C ASP A 53 13.93 -11.18 -2.51
N ALA A 54 13.97 -10.24 -1.56
CA ALA A 54 13.39 -8.92 -1.74
C ALA A 54 14.26 -8.07 -2.69
N GLU A 55 13.64 -7.47 -3.70
CA GLU A 55 14.31 -6.64 -4.70
C GLU A 55 13.43 -5.45 -5.08
N PHE A 56 13.96 -4.24 -4.89
CA PHE A 56 13.29 -2.99 -5.22
C PHE A 56 14.27 -1.81 -5.13
N ASP A 57 13.88 -0.70 -5.74
CA ASP A 57 14.51 0.60 -5.58
C ASP A 57 13.52 1.60 -5.00
N VAL A 58 14.03 2.44 -4.10
CA VAL A 58 13.33 3.59 -3.54
C VAL A 58 13.90 4.86 -4.16
N ARG A 59 13.05 5.59 -4.89
CA ARG A 59 13.40 6.86 -5.55
C ARG A 59 13.62 7.97 -4.51
N ARG A 60 14.39 8.98 -4.89
CA ARG A 60 14.59 10.16 -4.03
C ARG A 60 13.29 10.93 -3.91
N GLY A 61 12.95 11.32 -2.68
CA GLY A 61 11.75 12.09 -2.40
C GLY A 61 10.46 11.33 -2.67
N GLU A 62 10.47 9.99 -2.68
CA GLU A 62 9.22 9.21 -2.70
C GLU A 62 8.88 8.69 -1.30
N ILE A 63 7.59 8.48 -1.04
CA ILE A 63 7.07 7.72 0.09
C ILE A 63 6.82 6.29 -0.39
N PHE A 64 7.75 5.40 -0.04
CA PHE A 64 7.67 3.98 -0.33
C PHE A 64 7.07 3.22 0.85
N VAL A 65 5.87 2.68 0.67
CA VAL A 65 5.17 1.95 1.72
C VAL A 65 5.44 0.46 1.59
N VAL A 66 5.75 -0.19 2.71
CA VAL A 66 5.81 -1.64 2.83
C VAL A 66 4.66 -2.10 3.71
N MET A 67 3.74 -2.86 3.12
CA MET A 67 2.54 -3.33 3.79
C MET A 67 2.47 -4.86 3.90
N GLY A 68 1.57 -5.34 4.74
CA GLY A 68 1.29 -6.77 4.90
C GLY A 68 0.97 -7.15 6.34
N LEU A 69 0.55 -8.40 6.57
CA LEU A 69 0.16 -8.87 7.89
C LEU A 69 1.33 -8.92 8.89
N SER A 70 0.97 -9.07 10.16
CA SER A 70 1.96 -9.42 11.20
C SER A 70 2.69 -10.71 10.80
N GLY A 71 4.01 -10.73 11.00
CA GLY A 71 4.85 -11.89 10.65
C GLY A 71 5.25 -12.02 9.17
N SER A 72 4.85 -11.08 8.30
CA SER A 72 5.21 -11.11 6.87
C SER A 72 6.66 -10.71 6.58
N GLY A 73 7.38 -10.13 7.55
CA GLY A 73 8.80 -9.78 7.41
C GLY A 73 9.13 -8.28 7.40
N LYS A 74 8.12 -7.40 7.40
CA LYS A 74 8.28 -5.93 7.27
C LYS A 74 9.31 -5.33 8.22
N SER A 75 9.13 -5.51 9.53
CA SER A 75 10.08 -4.95 10.52
C SER A 75 11.46 -5.58 10.44
N THR A 76 11.60 -6.79 9.90
CA THR A 76 12.92 -7.38 9.61
C THR A 76 13.55 -6.70 8.40
N LEU A 77 12.77 -6.44 7.35
CA LEU A 77 13.21 -5.73 6.15
C LEU A 77 13.76 -4.35 6.53
N ILE A 78 12.99 -3.50 7.21
CA ILE A 78 13.44 -2.13 7.55
C ILE A 78 14.68 -2.09 8.45
N ARG A 79 14.80 -3.04 9.38
CA ARG A 79 15.99 -3.16 10.23
C ARG A 79 17.21 -3.61 9.43
N THR A 80 17.00 -4.39 8.38
CA THR A 80 18.06 -4.76 7.42
C THR A 80 18.43 -3.57 6.53
N LEU A 81 17.45 -2.75 6.12
CA LEU A 81 17.68 -1.49 5.38
C LEU A 81 18.52 -0.49 6.19
N ASN A 82 18.30 -0.41 7.50
CA ASN A 82 19.09 0.42 8.40
C ASN A 82 20.46 -0.22 8.79
N GLY A 83 20.72 -1.47 8.39
CA GLY A 83 21.90 -2.21 8.84
C GLY A 83 21.92 -2.54 10.34
N LEU A 84 20.75 -2.52 11.01
CA LEU A 84 20.60 -3.03 12.38
C LEU A 84 20.61 -4.56 12.42
N LEU A 85 20.20 -5.19 11.31
CA LEU A 85 20.30 -6.62 11.09
C LEU A 85 21.12 -6.87 9.84
N GLU A 86 22.13 -7.74 9.95
CA GLU A 86 22.90 -8.16 8.78
C GLU A 86 22.10 -9.18 7.97
N PRO A 87 21.97 -9.01 6.64
CA PRO A 87 21.28 -9.99 5.82
C PRO A 87 22.02 -11.32 5.77
N THR A 88 21.30 -12.39 5.45
CA THR A 88 21.90 -13.69 5.18
C THR A 88 22.44 -13.76 3.76
N ASP A 89 21.79 -13.09 2.81
CA ASP A 89 22.21 -12.95 1.42
C ASP A 89 21.66 -11.64 0.82
N GLY A 90 22.24 -11.22 -0.30
CA GLY A 90 21.84 -10.00 -1.01
C GLY A 90 22.53 -8.73 -0.51
N THR A 91 22.19 -7.61 -1.15
CA THR A 91 22.86 -6.32 -0.93
C THR A 91 21.87 -5.20 -0.68
N VAL A 92 22.25 -4.27 0.19
CA VAL A 92 21.54 -3.01 0.44
C VAL A 92 22.50 -1.87 0.17
N THR A 93 22.06 -0.91 -0.62
CA THR A 93 22.79 0.32 -0.95
C THR A 93 21.97 1.52 -0.50
N VAL A 94 22.60 2.45 0.20
CA VAL A 94 22.01 3.67 0.75
C VAL A 94 22.77 4.86 0.19
N MET A 95 22.10 5.76 -0.53
CA MET A 95 22.70 6.95 -1.15
C MET A 95 23.96 6.61 -1.97
N GLY A 96 23.93 5.48 -2.70
CA GLY A 96 25.04 4.97 -3.49
C GLY A 96 26.10 4.17 -2.71
N GLU A 97 26.01 4.09 -1.38
CA GLU A 97 26.94 3.31 -0.54
C GLU A 97 26.36 1.94 -0.17
N THR A 98 27.02 0.86 -0.57
CA THR A 98 26.64 -0.50 -0.15
C THR A 98 26.94 -0.72 1.34
N ILE A 99 25.90 -0.90 2.15
CA ILE A 99 26.02 -1.06 3.60
C ILE A 99 26.20 -2.51 4.05
N THR A 100 25.92 -3.49 3.19
CA THR A 100 26.09 -4.92 3.49
C THR A 100 27.55 -5.31 3.53
N GLY A 101 27.98 -5.98 4.62
CA GLY A 101 29.40 -6.30 4.85
C GLY A 101 30.27 -5.09 5.20
N MET A 102 29.68 -3.91 5.40
CA MET A 102 30.39 -2.69 5.75
C MET A 102 30.91 -2.75 7.19
N SER A 103 32.09 -2.16 7.44
CA SER A 103 32.64 -2.08 8.80
C SER A 103 31.70 -1.33 9.76
N PRO A 104 31.63 -1.71 11.05
CA PRO A 104 30.75 -1.03 12.01
C PRO A 104 31.00 0.47 12.14
N LYS A 105 32.23 0.93 11.92
CA LYS A 105 32.58 2.35 11.96
C LYS A 105 31.97 3.12 10.80
N ARG A 106 32.11 2.62 9.56
CA ARG A 106 31.54 3.26 8.38
C ARG A 106 30.01 3.20 8.39
N LEU A 107 29.42 2.09 8.83
CA LEU A 107 27.97 1.95 8.96
C LEU A 107 27.36 2.97 9.95
N ARG A 108 28.08 3.32 11.03
CA ARG A 108 27.65 4.41 11.93
C ARG A 108 27.70 5.78 11.27
N GLU A 109 28.67 6.03 10.40
CA GLU A 109 28.77 7.29 9.66
C GLU A 109 27.65 7.44 8.63
N VAL A 110 27.37 6.38 7.86
CA VAL A 110 26.25 6.34 6.91
C VAL A 110 24.93 6.62 7.63
N ARG A 111 24.63 5.90 8.71
CA ARG A 111 23.40 6.14 9.49
C ARG A 111 23.31 7.56 10.03
N ARG A 112 24.40 8.07 10.58
CA ARG A 112 24.44 9.43 11.15
C ARG A 112 24.13 10.52 10.12
N ARG A 113 24.49 10.32 8.85
CA ARG A 113 24.30 11.32 7.78
C ARG A 113 23.04 11.11 6.96
N HIS A 114 22.72 9.87 6.62
CA HIS A 114 21.75 9.56 5.56
C HIS A 114 20.46 8.93 6.07
N VAL A 115 20.43 8.37 7.29
CA VAL A 115 19.29 7.55 7.74
C VAL A 115 18.81 7.91 9.14
N SER A 116 17.56 8.37 9.22
CA SER A 116 16.82 8.47 10.48
C SER A 116 15.80 7.35 10.61
N MET A 117 15.49 6.95 11.85
CA MET A 117 14.52 5.89 12.12
C MET A 117 13.52 6.31 13.19
N VAL A 118 12.24 6.05 12.92
CA VAL A 118 11.13 6.14 13.86
C VAL A 118 10.66 4.71 14.17
N PHE A 119 10.69 4.36 15.45
CA PHE A 119 10.33 3.03 15.93
C PHE A 119 8.85 2.97 16.33
N GLN A 120 8.27 1.77 16.26
CA GLN A 120 6.90 1.49 16.72
C GLN A 120 6.69 1.88 18.20
N HIS A 121 7.66 1.60 19.06
CA HIS A 121 7.71 2.14 20.41
C HIS A 121 8.66 3.34 20.41
N PHE A 122 8.20 4.48 20.94
CA PHE A 122 8.78 5.82 20.75
C PHE A 122 10.30 5.93 20.97
N ALA A 123 10.88 5.00 21.74
CA ALA A 123 12.32 4.85 21.97
C ALA A 123 12.96 6.17 22.42
N LEU A 124 12.20 6.97 23.18
CA LEU A 124 12.68 8.21 23.77
C LEU A 124 13.66 7.88 24.91
N LEU A 125 14.64 8.76 25.08
CA LEU A 125 15.59 8.69 26.17
C LEU A 125 14.90 9.24 27.43
N PRO A 126 14.57 8.41 28.43
CA PRO A 126 13.73 8.82 29.57
C PRO A 126 14.44 9.77 30.52
N HIS A 127 15.77 9.87 30.42
CA HIS A 127 16.62 10.73 31.24
C HIS A 127 16.98 12.06 30.53
N ARG A 128 16.35 12.34 29.39
CA ARG A 128 16.51 13.57 28.63
C ARG A 128 15.14 14.22 28.43
N ASN A 129 15.10 15.55 28.39
CA ASN A 129 13.85 16.27 28.13
C ASN A 129 13.46 16.17 26.64
N VAL A 130 12.31 16.73 26.27
CA VAL A 130 11.78 16.72 24.90
C VAL A 130 12.75 17.35 23.91
N LEU A 131 13.30 18.52 24.24
CA LEU A 131 14.22 19.24 23.38
C LEU A 131 15.53 18.47 23.14
N GLU A 132 16.08 17.86 24.19
CA GLU A 132 17.29 17.03 24.14
C GLU A 132 17.07 15.73 23.38
N ASN A 133 15.86 15.16 23.44
CA ASN A 133 15.48 14.02 22.62
C ASN A 133 15.44 14.41 21.14
N ALA A 134 14.81 15.54 20.80
CA ALA A 134 14.73 16.05 19.43
C ALA A 134 16.11 16.41 18.88
N ALA A 135 16.97 17.04 19.67
CA ALA A 135 18.32 17.45 19.28
C ALA A 135 19.36 16.32 19.27
N TYR A 136 19.01 15.10 19.68
CA TYR A 136 19.97 14.02 19.91
C TYR A 136 20.78 13.63 18.67
N GLY A 137 20.14 13.54 17.50
CA GLY A 137 20.85 13.20 16.26
C GLY A 137 21.87 14.26 15.84
N LEU A 138 21.51 15.54 15.99
CA LEU A 138 22.40 16.69 15.76
C LEU A 138 23.60 16.70 16.73
N GLU A 139 23.37 16.36 17.99
CA GLU A 139 24.46 16.17 18.97
C GLU A 139 25.44 15.07 18.51
N LEU A 140 24.93 13.94 18.03
CA LEU A 140 25.77 12.87 17.49
C LEU A 140 26.50 13.28 16.21
N GLN A 141 25.91 14.14 15.39
CA GLN A 141 26.56 14.73 14.21
C GLN A 141 27.67 15.74 14.56
N GLY A 142 27.73 16.20 15.82
CA GLY A 142 28.71 17.18 16.26
C GLY A 142 28.29 18.63 16.02
N VAL A 143 26.99 18.87 15.78
CA VAL A 143 26.43 20.21 15.58
C VAL A 143 26.53 21.02 16.89
N PRO A 144 26.95 22.31 16.83
CA PRO A 144 27.04 23.19 17.98
C PRO A 144 25.76 23.26 18.81
N ALA A 145 25.92 23.45 20.13
CA ALA A 145 24.80 23.37 21.07
C ALA A 145 23.70 24.41 20.89
N ALA A 146 24.04 25.60 20.35
CA ALA A 146 23.07 26.64 20.04
C ALA A 146 22.25 26.27 18.80
N GLU A 147 22.95 25.95 17.70
CA GLU A 147 22.34 25.57 16.41
C GLU A 147 21.44 24.33 16.55
N ARG A 148 21.86 23.32 17.31
CA ARG A 148 21.02 22.12 17.50
C ARG A 148 19.76 22.38 18.32
N ARG A 149 19.79 23.34 19.26
CA ARG A 149 18.59 23.71 20.02
C ARG A 149 17.60 24.45 19.13
N GLU A 150 18.07 25.45 18.40
CA GLU A 150 17.25 26.23 17.46
C GLU A 150 16.56 25.32 16.44
N ARG A 151 17.30 24.40 15.81
CA ARG A 151 16.72 23.44 14.85
C ARG A 151 15.71 22.49 15.50
N ALA A 152 16.02 21.99 16.69
CA ALA A 152 15.11 21.08 17.39
C ALA A 152 13.83 21.80 17.86
N GLU A 153 13.92 23.05 18.33
CA GLU A 153 12.78 23.90 18.68
C GLU A 153 11.90 24.16 17.46
N HIS A 154 12.49 24.54 16.32
CA HIS A 154 11.76 24.77 15.08
C HIS A 154 10.94 23.54 14.65
N ILE A 155 11.56 22.35 14.71
CA ILE A 155 10.85 21.11 14.37
C ILE A 155 9.79 20.74 15.41
N LEU A 156 10.06 20.97 16.70
CA LEU A 156 9.06 20.75 17.76
C LEU A 156 7.84 21.66 17.59
N GLU A 157 8.02 22.90 17.17
CA GLU A 157 6.91 23.80 16.83
C GLU A 157 6.06 23.27 15.68
N ARG A 158 6.70 22.80 14.60
CA ARG A 158 6.00 22.24 13.43
C ARG A 158 5.17 21.00 13.76
N VAL A 159 5.66 20.12 14.64
CA VAL A 159 4.87 18.96 15.08
C VAL A 159 3.84 19.33 16.17
N GLY A 160 3.67 20.62 16.50
CA GLY A 160 2.67 21.06 17.48
C GLY A 160 3.07 20.80 18.94
N LEU A 161 4.37 20.72 19.23
CA LEU A 161 4.95 20.61 20.57
C LEU A 161 5.70 21.87 21.02
N GLY A 162 5.40 23.03 20.42
CA GLY A 162 5.91 24.33 20.87
C GLY A 162 5.65 24.55 22.36
N GLY A 163 6.68 24.99 23.10
CA GLY A 163 6.61 25.21 24.55
C GLY A 163 6.71 23.95 25.43
N TRP A 164 6.83 22.75 24.85
CA TRP A 164 6.99 21.49 25.61
C TRP A 164 8.45 21.04 25.78
N GLY A 165 9.42 21.81 25.28
CA GLY A 165 10.83 21.41 25.22
C GLY A 165 11.46 20.99 26.55
N ASP A 166 11.09 21.64 27.65
CA ASP A 166 11.63 21.38 28.99
C ASP A 166 10.98 20.19 29.71
N LYS A 167 9.92 19.61 29.14
CA LYS A 167 9.19 18.49 29.74
C LYS A 167 9.94 17.17 29.57
N MET A 168 9.72 16.25 30.51
CA MET A 168 10.23 14.88 30.42
C MET A 168 9.26 13.99 29.64
N PRO A 169 9.73 12.94 28.95
CA PRO A 169 8.86 12.01 28.23
C PRO A 169 7.74 11.40 29.07
N SER A 170 7.97 11.18 30.37
CA SER A 170 6.97 10.67 31.31
C SER A 170 5.82 11.64 31.60
N GLU A 171 5.99 12.93 31.29
CA GLU A 171 4.95 13.96 31.44
C GLU A 171 4.06 14.09 30.18
N LEU A 172 4.35 13.32 29.13
CA LEU A 172 3.68 13.40 27.84
C LEU A 172 2.69 12.25 27.62
N SER A 173 1.60 12.52 26.90
CA SER A 173 0.73 11.47 26.37
C SER A 173 1.45 10.63 25.31
N GLY A 174 0.95 9.43 25.00
CA GLY A 174 1.55 8.57 23.97
C GLY A 174 1.68 9.26 22.61
N GLY A 175 0.65 9.97 22.17
CA GLY A 175 0.69 10.72 20.91
C GLY A 175 1.70 11.87 20.92
N MET A 176 1.92 12.52 22.07
CA MET A 176 2.97 13.54 22.20
C MET A 176 4.36 12.90 22.18
N GLN A 177 4.58 11.78 22.88
CA GLN A 177 5.86 11.06 22.82
C GLN A 177 6.21 10.62 21.40
N GLN A 178 5.21 10.22 20.63
CA GLN A 178 5.41 9.89 19.22
C GLN A 178 5.85 11.09 18.38
N ARG A 179 5.22 12.25 18.58
CA ARG A 179 5.62 13.50 17.93
C ARG A 179 7.04 13.91 18.27
N VAL A 180 7.50 13.67 19.51
CA VAL A 180 8.92 13.85 19.87
C VAL A 180 9.82 12.89 19.10
N GLY A 181 9.41 11.62 18.97
CA GLY A 181 10.13 10.61 18.19
C GLY A 181 10.27 10.99 16.71
N LEU A 182 9.20 11.53 16.11
CA LEU A 182 9.21 12.06 14.75
C LEU A 182 10.09 13.32 14.65
N ALA A 183 9.94 14.27 15.58
CA ALA A 183 10.75 15.49 15.64
C ALA A 183 12.25 15.17 15.72
N ARG A 184 12.66 14.17 16.52
CA ARG A 184 14.04 13.70 16.58
C ARG A 184 14.57 13.22 15.22
N ALA A 185 13.75 12.48 14.49
CA ALA A 185 14.14 11.97 13.19
C ALA A 185 14.23 13.10 12.14
N LEU A 186 13.29 14.03 12.14
CA LEU A 186 13.26 15.18 11.23
C LEU A 186 14.36 16.20 11.52
N ALA A 187 14.61 16.51 12.80
CA ALA A 187 15.62 17.48 13.21
C ALA A 187 17.05 17.04 12.84
N SER A 188 17.27 15.73 12.66
CA SER A 188 18.57 15.18 12.26
C SER A 188 18.91 15.43 10.78
N ASP A 189 17.96 15.97 10.00
CA ASP A 189 18.09 16.40 8.60
C ASP A 189 18.74 15.36 7.66
N THR A 190 18.47 14.08 7.90
CA THR A 190 18.97 12.97 7.08
C THR A 190 18.21 12.84 5.76
N ASP A 191 18.76 12.18 4.75
CA ASP A 191 18.11 12.01 3.43
C ASP A 191 16.92 11.04 3.45
N ILE A 192 17.02 9.99 4.28
CA ILE A 192 16.06 8.89 4.35
C ILE A 192 15.44 8.81 5.75
N LEU A 193 14.12 8.67 5.81
CA LEU A 193 13.35 8.41 7.01
C LEU A 193 12.74 7.01 6.95
N LEU A 194 13.15 6.15 7.88
CA LEU A 194 12.62 4.80 8.04
C LEU A 194 11.58 4.78 9.17
N MET A 195 10.35 4.36 8.90
CA MET A 195 9.26 4.33 9.89
C MET A 195 8.70 2.92 10.04
N ASP A 196 8.83 2.32 11.23
CA ASP A 196 8.36 0.95 11.55
C ASP A 196 7.04 1.03 12.34
N GLU A 197 5.89 0.92 11.66
CA GLU A 197 4.53 0.99 12.25
C GLU A 197 4.36 2.20 13.18
N ALA A 198 4.88 3.36 12.77
CA ALA A 198 4.94 4.53 13.64
C ALA A 198 3.55 4.90 14.17
N PHE A 199 2.53 4.97 13.32
CA PHE A 199 1.19 5.47 13.69
C PHE A 199 0.25 4.44 14.33
N SER A 200 0.67 3.18 14.48
CA SER A 200 -0.24 2.09 14.89
C SER A 200 -0.81 2.27 16.30
N ALA A 201 -0.07 2.95 17.18
CA ALA A 201 -0.46 3.16 18.58
C ALA A 201 -1.29 4.45 18.80
N LEU A 202 -1.59 5.21 17.73
CA LEU A 202 -2.33 6.46 17.82
C LEU A 202 -3.83 6.28 17.65
N ASP A 203 -4.57 7.12 18.39
CA ASP A 203 -6.00 7.33 18.17
C ASP A 203 -6.27 7.81 16.73
N PRO A 204 -7.42 7.46 16.11
CA PRO A 204 -7.69 7.74 14.71
C PRO A 204 -7.57 9.22 14.29
N LEU A 205 -7.98 10.16 15.16
CA LEU A 205 -7.89 11.59 14.85
C LEU A 205 -6.44 12.07 14.79
N ILE A 206 -5.65 11.73 15.80
CA ILE A 206 -4.24 12.12 15.88
C ILE A 206 -3.44 11.41 14.78
N ARG A 207 -3.77 10.15 14.48
CA ARG A 207 -3.18 9.41 13.37
C ARG A 207 -3.33 10.18 12.05
N LYS A 208 -4.54 10.63 11.73
CA LYS A 208 -4.81 11.38 10.49
C LYS A 208 -4.03 12.69 10.44
N GLU A 209 -4.06 13.47 11.52
CA GLU A 209 -3.31 14.73 11.63
C GLU A 209 -1.79 14.49 11.41
N MET A 210 -1.24 13.44 12.01
CA MET A 210 0.17 13.09 11.86
C MET A 210 0.54 12.64 10.45
N GLN A 211 -0.38 11.98 9.75
CA GLN A 211 -0.20 11.56 8.37
C GLN A 211 -0.20 12.76 7.42
N GLU A 212 -1.15 13.68 7.58
CA GLU A 212 -1.20 14.94 6.82
C GLU A 212 0.10 15.74 7.03
N GLN A 213 0.54 15.89 8.28
CA GLN A 213 1.82 16.54 8.59
C GLN A 213 3.01 15.84 7.94
N LEU A 214 3.02 14.51 7.88
CA LEU A 214 4.11 13.77 7.24
C LEU A 214 4.19 14.05 5.74
N VAL A 215 3.03 14.10 5.07
CA VAL A 215 2.94 14.40 3.63
C VAL A 215 3.38 15.84 3.37
N GLU A 216 2.90 16.82 4.14
CA GLU A 216 3.32 18.21 4.03
C GLU A 216 4.83 18.37 4.22
N LEU A 217 5.38 17.75 5.27
CA LEU A 217 6.82 17.78 5.55
C LEU A 217 7.64 17.11 4.45
N GLN A 218 7.14 16.02 3.88
CA GLN A 218 7.81 15.34 2.79
C GLN A 218 7.85 16.22 1.53
N GLN A 219 6.74 16.88 1.19
CA GLN A 219 6.65 17.80 0.04
C GLN A 219 7.57 19.01 0.21
N GLU A 220 7.66 19.56 1.41
CA GLU A 220 8.53 20.71 1.70
C GLU A 220 10.02 20.34 1.72
N LEU A 221 10.37 19.20 2.33
CA LEU A 221 11.76 18.83 2.60
C LEU A 221 12.36 17.87 1.56
N GLY A 222 11.55 17.31 0.65
CA GLY A 222 11.96 16.35 -0.37
C GLY A 222 12.58 15.07 0.20
N LYS A 223 12.19 14.69 1.43
CA LYS A 223 12.77 13.54 2.13
C LYS A 223 12.28 12.23 1.54
N THR A 224 13.16 11.24 1.47
CA THR A 224 12.75 9.89 1.06
C THR A 224 12.23 9.13 2.27
N ILE A 225 11.03 8.56 2.18
CA ILE A 225 10.40 7.88 3.32
C ILE A 225 10.17 6.41 2.98
N VAL A 226 10.61 5.51 3.86
CA VAL A 226 10.19 4.10 3.83
C VAL A 226 9.28 3.87 5.01
N PHE A 227 8.00 3.66 4.73
CA PHE A 227 6.95 3.58 5.74
C PHE A 227 6.39 2.16 5.83
N ILE A 228 6.45 1.54 7.00
CA ILE A 228 5.80 0.25 7.25
C ILE A 228 4.48 0.47 7.95
N THR A 229 3.45 -0.18 7.42
CA THR A 229 2.15 -0.27 8.07
C THR A 229 1.49 -1.63 7.82
N HIS A 230 0.48 -1.94 8.61
CA HIS A 230 -0.46 -3.03 8.36
C HIS A 230 -1.85 -2.51 7.96
N ASP A 231 -2.07 -1.19 8.00
CA ASP A 231 -3.32 -0.55 7.64
C ASP A 231 -3.24 -0.08 6.19
N LEU A 232 -4.19 -0.55 5.39
CA LEU A 232 -4.21 -0.29 3.97
C LEU A 232 -4.64 1.14 3.64
N ASN A 233 -5.51 1.74 4.43
CA ASN A 233 -5.90 3.14 4.21
C ASN A 233 -4.70 4.07 4.40
N GLU A 234 -3.81 3.76 5.35
CA GLU A 234 -2.56 4.50 5.52
C GLU A 234 -1.64 4.33 4.32
N ALA A 235 -1.52 3.10 3.80
CA ALA A 235 -0.68 2.81 2.66
C ALA A 235 -1.17 3.56 1.41
N MET A 236 -2.48 3.61 1.19
CA MET A 236 -3.10 4.31 0.06
C MET A 236 -3.04 5.83 0.20
N PHE A 237 -3.15 6.35 1.43
CA PHE A 237 -3.10 7.78 1.68
C PHE A 237 -1.68 8.36 1.58
N LEU A 238 -0.68 7.61 2.05
CA LEU A 238 0.71 8.11 2.13
C LEU A 238 1.58 7.69 0.94
N GLY A 239 1.34 6.51 0.36
CA GLY A 239 2.31 5.85 -0.49
C GLY A 239 2.24 6.24 -1.96
N ASP A 240 3.35 6.76 -2.49
CA ASP A 240 3.55 6.87 -3.94
C ASP A 240 3.63 5.47 -4.57
N ARG A 241 4.32 4.56 -3.88
CA ARG A 241 4.49 3.16 -4.26
C ARG A 241 4.36 2.27 -3.05
N ILE A 242 3.72 1.12 -3.25
CA ILE A 242 3.38 0.18 -2.20
C ILE A 242 3.98 -1.18 -2.57
N ALA A 243 4.73 -1.76 -1.64
CA ALA A 243 5.19 -3.14 -1.67
C ALA A 243 4.37 -3.99 -0.70
N VAL A 244 3.58 -4.91 -1.24
CA VAL A 244 2.80 -5.86 -0.45
C VAL A 244 3.66 -7.06 -0.12
N MET A 245 3.82 -7.37 1.17
CA MET A 245 4.62 -8.49 1.65
C MET A 245 3.77 -9.62 2.24
N ARG A 246 4.07 -10.85 1.82
CA ARG A 246 3.50 -12.09 2.37
C ARG A 246 4.59 -13.13 2.55
N ASP A 247 4.60 -13.81 3.70
CA ASP A 247 5.50 -14.94 3.97
C ASP A 247 6.99 -14.66 3.69
N GLY A 248 7.42 -13.41 3.93
CA GLY A 248 8.81 -12.97 3.71
C GLY A 248 9.11 -12.47 2.30
N ARG A 249 8.18 -12.62 1.34
CA ARG A 249 8.34 -12.20 -0.05
C ARG A 249 7.54 -10.93 -0.33
N ILE A 250 8.02 -10.14 -1.28
CA ILE A 250 7.20 -9.09 -1.90
C ILE A 250 6.34 -9.80 -2.96
N VAL A 251 5.02 -9.74 -2.82
CA VAL A 251 4.07 -10.38 -3.74
C VAL A 251 3.63 -9.43 -4.85
N GLN A 252 3.53 -8.14 -4.56
CA GLN A 252 3.24 -7.10 -5.55
C GLN A 252 3.94 -5.81 -5.15
N LEU A 253 4.39 -5.07 -6.16
CA LEU A 253 4.95 -3.74 -6.03
C LEU A 253 4.35 -2.87 -7.13
N GLY A 254 3.73 -1.75 -6.77
CA GLY A 254 3.03 -0.88 -7.70
C GLY A 254 2.57 0.43 -7.05
N THR A 255 1.89 1.29 -7.80
CA THR A 255 1.19 2.45 -7.26
C THR A 255 -0.05 2.04 -6.47
N ALA A 256 -0.59 2.92 -5.63
CA ALA A 256 -1.87 2.70 -4.96
C ALA A 256 -2.97 2.28 -5.93
N GLU A 257 -3.03 2.91 -7.10
CA GLU A 257 -3.99 2.62 -8.17
C GLU A 257 -3.82 1.22 -8.76
N GLU A 258 -2.58 0.82 -9.09
CA GLU A 258 -2.27 -0.52 -9.62
C GLU A 258 -2.64 -1.62 -8.62
N ILE A 259 -2.35 -1.42 -7.34
CA ILE A 259 -2.71 -2.36 -6.27
C ILE A 259 -4.24 -2.55 -6.17
N LEU A 260 -5.03 -1.49 -6.40
CA LEU A 260 -6.50 -1.55 -6.32
C LEU A 260 -7.16 -2.09 -7.60
N THR A 261 -6.60 -1.77 -8.76
CA THR A 261 -7.22 -2.07 -10.07
C THR A 261 -6.76 -3.40 -10.65
N ASP A 262 -5.51 -3.80 -10.40
CA ASP A 262 -4.89 -5.03 -10.91
C ASP A 262 -4.13 -5.78 -9.78
N PRO A 263 -4.84 -6.34 -8.80
CA PRO A 263 -4.20 -7.13 -7.73
C PRO A 263 -3.53 -8.39 -8.31
N ALA A 264 -2.27 -8.64 -7.95
CA ALA A 264 -1.45 -9.69 -8.53
C ALA A 264 -1.91 -11.12 -8.17
N ASP A 265 -2.55 -11.30 -7.02
CA ASP A 265 -3.11 -12.56 -6.57
C ASP A 265 -4.34 -12.36 -5.66
N ASP A 266 -5.02 -13.46 -5.32
CA ASP A 266 -6.19 -13.46 -4.44
C ASP A 266 -5.89 -12.89 -3.06
N TYR A 267 -4.65 -13.01 -2.59
CA TYR A 267 -4.25 -12.45 -1.31
C TYR A 267 -4.26 -10.92 -1.39
N VAL A 268 -3.61 -10.32 -2.38
CA VAL A 268 -3.66 -8.86 -2.56
C VAL A 268 -5.09 -8.39 -2.80
N ALA A 269 -5.87 -9.11 -3.61
CA ALA A 269 -7.27 -8.80 -3.85
C ALA A 269 -8.09 -8.77 -2.56
N GLN A 270 -7.84 -9.69 -1.62
CA GLN A 270 -8.47 -9.71 -0.29
C GLN A 270 -8.02 -8.53 0.58
N PHE A 271 -6.75 -8.13 0.54
CA PHE A 271 -6.29 -6.96 1.30
C PHE A 271 -7.04 -5.70 0.93
N VAL A 272 -7.32 -5.51 -0.37
CA VAL A 272 -7.89 -4.27 -0.91
C VAL A 272 -9.42 -4.20 -0.89
N GLN A 273 -10.11 -5.21 -0.35
CA GLN A 273 -11.57 -5.25 -0.37
C GLN A 273 -12.23 -4.15 0.45
N ASP A 274 -11.64 -3.77 1.59
CA ASP A 274 -12.24 -2.81 2.52
C ASP A 274 -11.76 -1.37 2.30
N VAL A 275 -11.03 -1.11 1.22
CA VAL A 275 -10.57 0.24 0.88
C VAL A 275 -11.67 1.00 0.18
N ASP A 276 -11.88 2.25 0.59
CA ASP A 276 -12.70 3.18 -0.16
C ASP A 276 -11.99 3.59 -1.46
N ARG A 277 -12.27 2.84 -2.52
CA ARG A 277 -11.70 3.07 -3.87
C ARG A 277 -12.03 4.45 -4.41
N SER A 278 -13.13 5.07 -3.95
CA SER A 278 -13.60 6.34 -4.50
C SER A 278 -12.68 7.52 -4.20
N ARG A 279 -11.88 7.40 -3.14
CA ARG A 279 -10.92 8.42 -2.68
C ARG A 279 -9.53 8.26 -3.27
N VAL A 280 -9.21 7.08 -3.80
CA VAL A 280 -7.88 6.76 -4.33
C VAL A 280 -7.88 6.82 -5.84
N LEU A 281 -8.91 6.27 -6.47
CA LEU A 281 -9.01 6.24 -7.93
C LEU A 281 -9.49 7.59 -8.47
N THR A 282 -8.95 7.96 -9.63
CA THR A 282 -9.34 9.12 -10.42
C THR A 282 -10.16 8.70 -11.64
N ALA A 283 -10.81 9.67 -12.29
CA ALA A 283 -11.52 9.46 -13.54
C ALA A 283 -10.62 8.82 -14.60
N GLY A 284 -9.35 9.25 -14.68
CA GLY A 284 -8.35 8.75 -15.62
C GLY A 284 -8.00 7.28 -15.40
N ASN A 285 -7.99 6.81 -14.15
CA ASN A 285 -7.67 5.41 -13.85
C ASN A 285 -8.79 4.44 -14.28
N VAL A 286 -10.05 4.88 -14.29
CA VAL A 286 -11.21 4.01 -14.52
C VAL A 286 -11.97 4.32 -15.81
N MET A 287 -11.56 5.35 -16.57
CA MET A 287 -12.23 5.71 -17.81
C MET A 287 -12.10 4.62 -18.88
N GLU A 288 -13.16 4.45 -19.65
CA GLU A 288 -13.17 3.58 -20.81
C GLU A 288 -13.17 4.40 -22.10
N ALA A 289 -12.88 3.73 -23.22
CA ALA A 289 -13.01 4.36 -24.53
C ALA A 289 -14.47 4.84 -24.76
N PRO A 290 -14.68 6.11 -25.16
CA PRO A 290 -16.02 6.66 -25.26
C PRO A 290 -16.71 6.05 -26.50
N ARG A 291 -17.80 5.31 -26.28
CA ARG A 291 -18.50 4.58 -27.36
C ARG A 291 -19.46 5.48 -28.15
N ALA A 292 -20.22 6.32 -27.45
CA ALA A 292 -21.26 7.16 -28.02
C ALA A 292 -20.70 8.49 -28.56
N VAL A 293 -19.86 8.45 -29.61
CA VAL A 293 -19.16 9.64 -30.13
C VAL A 293 -19.40 9.82 -31.63
N VAL A 294 -19.68 11.06 -32.05
CA VAL A 294 -19.76 11.47 -33.46
C VAL A 294 -18.99 12.75 -33.72
N THR A 295 -18.46 12.93 -34.93
CA THR A 295 -17.84 14.20 -35.32
C THR A 295 -18.91 15.22 -35.71
N ALA A 296 -18.67 16.50 -35.43
CA ALA A 296 -19.57 17.57 -35.86
C ALA A 296 -19.83 17.58 -37.39
N SER A 297 -18.83 17.13 -38.17
CA SER A 297 -18.89 17.00 -39.62
C SER A 297 -19.72 15.81 -40.14
N ALA A 298 -20.06 14.83 -39.30
CA ALA A 298 -20.78 13.63 -39.72
C ALA A 298 -22.28 13.88 -40.02
N GLY A 299 -22.83 14.96 -39.45
CA GLY A 299 -24.19 15.44 -39.68
C GLY A 299 -25.29 14.62 -38.96
N PRO A 300 -26.54 15.11 -38.97
CA PRO A 300 -27.65 14.55 -38.18
C PRO A 300 -27.96 13.06 -38.42
N ARG A 301 -27.85 12.58 -39.66
CA ARG A 301 -28.15 11.17 -39.98
C ARG A 301 -27.12 10.20 -39.40
N ALA A 302 -25.86 10.62 -39.31
CA ALA A 302 -24.81 9.79 -38.71
C ALA A 302 -24.99 9.68 -37.19
N ALA A 303 -25.36 10.80 -36.53
CA ALA A 303 -25.72 10.80 -35.10
C ALA A 303 -26.88 9.85 -34.79
N LEU A 304 -27.99 9.91 -35.54
CA LEU A 304 -29.11 8.97 -35.34
C LEU A 304 -28.74 7.50 -35.61
N ARG A 305 -27.81 7.25 -36.55
CA ARG A 305 -27.31 5.89 -36.79
C ARG A 305 -26.48 5.41 -35.60
N SER A 306 -25.54 6.21 -35.12
CA SER A 306 -24.73 5.89 -33.93
C SER A 306 -25.60 5.65 -32.70
N MET A 307 -26.62 6.50 -32.47
CA MET A 307 -27.60 6.32 -31.40
C MET A 307 -28.35 4.99 -31.51
N ARG A 308 -28.77 4.61 -32.72
CA ARG A 308 -29.46 3.34 -32.98
C ARG A 308 -28.56 2.13 -32.75
N ASP A 309 -27.34 2.16 -33.27
CA ASP A 309 -26.40 1.05 -33.20
C ASP A 309 -25.96 0.79 -31.75
N LEU A 310 -25.83 1.85 -30.95
CA LEU A 310 -25.48 1.79 -29.53
C LEU A 310 -26.69 1.76 -28.59
N GLN A 311 -27.91 1.84 -29.13
CA GLN A 311 -29.17 1.90 -28.37
C GLN A 311 -29.20 3.01 -27.29
N THR A 312 -28.69 4.20 -27.62
CA THR A 312 -28.65 5.38 -26.75
C THR A 312 -29.47 6.53 -27.34
N SER A 313 -30.03 7.39 -26.48
CA SER A 313 -30.76 8.60 -26.87
C SER A 313 -29.87 9.85 -27.00
N MET A 314 -28.60 9.75 -26.60
CA MET A 314 -27.64 10.86 -26.60
C MET A 314 -26.27 10.38 -27.09
N VAL A 315 -25.50 11.27 -27.73
CA VAL A 315 -24.10 11.03 -28.13
C VAL A 315 -23.26 12.29 -27.92
N PHE A 316 -21.96 12.10 -27.64
CA PHE A 316 -20.95 13.14 -27.64
C PHE A 316 -20.67 13.64 -29.06
N VAL A 317 -20.49 14.96 -29.18
CA VAL A 317 -20.04 15.59 -30.41
C VAL A 317 -18.62 16.10 -30.25
N VAL A 318 -17.72 15.64 -31.11
CA VAL A 318 -16.32 16.07 -31.11
C VAL A 318 -15.97 16.86 -32.37
N GLY A 319 -15.12 17.87 -32.19
CA GLY A 319 -14.56 18.70 -33.25
C GLY A 319 -13.19 18.21 -33.72
N GLY A 320 -12.46 19.10 -34.40
CA GLY A 320 -11.06 18.87 -34.77
C GLY A 320 -10.20 18.59 -33.54
N GLY A 321 -9.24 17.68 -33.67
CA GLY A 321 -8.33 17.32 -32.56
C GLY A 321 -9.01 16.61 -31.39
N ARG A 322 -10.19 16.00 -31.58
CA ARG A 322 -11.02 15.34 -30.54
C ARG A 322 -11.49 16.27 -29.41
N ARG A 323 -11.52 17.59 -29.65
CA ARG A 323 -12.11 18.54 -28.71
C ARG A 323 -13.59 18.22 -28.51
N LEU A 324 -14.02 18.06 -27.27
CA LEU A 324 -15.43 17.88 -26.93
C LEU A 324 -16.16 19.21 -27.20
N LEU A 325 -17.19 19.17 -28.04
CA LEU A 325 -18.01 20.34 -28.36
C LEU A 325 -19.34 20.35 -27.59
N GLY A 326 -19.75 19.20 -27.04
CA GLY A 326 -21.01 19.04 -26.31
C GLY A 326 -21.67 17.70 -26.60
N VAL A 327 -22.98 17.62 -26.36
CA VAL A 327 -23.82 16.45 -26.62
C VAL A 327 -25.00 16.79 -27.52
N VAL A 328 -25.57 15.78 -28.18
CA VAL A 328 -26.81 15.93 -28.94
C VAL A 328 -27.82 14.85 -28.54
N HIS A 329 -29.08 15.23 -28.41
CA HIS A 329 -30.20 14.32 -28.13
C HIS A 329 -30.92 13.89 -29.41
N ASP A 330 -31.39 12.65 -29.42
CA ASP A 330 -32.19 12.05 -30.49
C ASP A 330 -33.36 12.94 -30.95
N ARG A 331 -34.09 13.57 -30.02
CA ARG A 331 -35.24 14.44 -30.30
C ARG A 331 -34.85 15.67 -31.10
N ASP A 332 -33.72 16.30 -30.78
CA ASP A 332 -33.25 17.51 -31.47
C ASP A 332 -32.63 17.15 -32.82
N VAL A 333 -31.86 16.07 -32.87
CA VAL A 333 -31.29 15.55 -34.12
C VAL A 333 -32.40 15.11 -35.10
N LEU A 334 -33.47 14.48 -34.62
CA LEU A 334 -34.63 14.11 -35.45
C LEU A 334 -35.30 15.33 -36.08
N ARG A 335 -35.46 16.43 -35.32
CA ARG A 335 -35.99 17.70 -35.84
C ARG A 335 -35.08 18.27 -36.93
N LEU A 336 -33.76 18.18 -36.78
CA LEU A 336 -32.81 18.59 -37.82
C LEU A 336 -33.00 17.77 -39.11
N VAL A 337 -33.11 16.44 -39.00
CA VAL A 337 -33.34 15.58 -40.17
C VAL A 337 -34.67 15.89 -40.86
N GLN A 338 -35.75 16.13 -40.11
CA GLN A 338 -37.06 16.49 -40.66
C GLN A 338 -37.03 17.83 -41.41
N ARG A 339 -36.21 18.78 -40.97
CA ARG A 339 -36.00 20.07 -41.61
C ARG A 339 -35.01 20.03 -42.79
N GLY A 340 -34.38 18.88 -43.05
CA GLY A 340 -33.39 18.73 -44.11
C GLY A 340 -32.02 19.33 -43.78
N GLU A 341 -31.76 19.63 -42.51
CA GLU A 341 -30.49 20.23 -42.07
C GLU A 341 -29.32 19.27 -42.20
N ARG A 342 -28.14 19.83 -42.50
CA ARG A 342 -26.91 19.06 -42.72
C ARG A 342 -25.89 19.21 -41.58
N SER A 343 -25.99 20.28 -40.80
CA SER A 343 -25.12 20.52 -39.64
C SER A 343 -25.75 19.98 -38.36
N LEU A 344 -24.90 19.49 -37.44
CA LEU A 344 -25.29 19.14 -36.08
C LEU A 344 -25.25 20.35 -35.13
N GLU A 345 -24.51 21.41 -35.49
CA GLU A 345 -24.25 22.57 -34.63
C GLU A 345 -25.50 23.16 -33.95
N PRO A 346 -26.66 23.29 -34.62
CA PRO A 346 -27.84 23.89 -33.97
C PRO A 346 -28.47 23.04 -32.87
N ALA A 347 -28.08 21.77 -32.73
CA ALA A 347 -28.57 20.85 -31.71
C ALA A 347 -27.52 20.50 -30.65
N ILE A 348 -26.28 20.99 -30.78
CA ILE A 348 -25.23 20.76 -29.79
C ILE A 348 -25.60 21.52 -28.52
N SER A 349 -25.62 20.79 -27.41
CA SER A 349 -25.83 21.33 -26.08
C SER A 349 -24.56 21.17 -25.25
N ASP A 350 -24.21 22.23 -24.51
CA ASP A 350 -23.14 22.21 -23.51
C ASP A 350 -23.65 21.70 -22.15
N ASP A 351 -24.93 21.31 -22.06
CA ASP A 351 -25.58 20.78 -20.86
C ASP A 351 -25.20 19.31 -20.62
N HIS A 352 -23.93 19.08 -20.31
CA HIS A 352 -23.40 17.79 -19.90
C HIS A 352 -22.21 17.97 -18.94
N PRO A 353 -22.17 17.25 -17.82
CA PRO A 353 -21.04 17.32 -16.89
C PRO A 353 -19.77 16.75 -17.52
N VAL A 354 -18.67 17.50 -17.40
CA VAL A 354 -17.34 17.12 -17.88
C VAL A 354 -16.40 17.12 -16.70
N VAL A 355 -15.52 16.11 -16.64
CA VAL A 355 -14.65 15.87 -15.50
C VAL A 355 -13.19 15.77 -15.95
N GLY A 356 -12.27 16.16 -15.07
CA GLY A 356 -10.84 16.07 -15.31
C GLY A 356 -10.31 14.64 -15.15
N ALA A 357 -9.19 14.31 -15.78
CA ALA A 357 -8.57 12.99 -15.62
C ALA A 357 -8.10 12.73 -14.17
N ASP A 358 -7.63 13.76 -13.48
CA ASP A 358 -7.08 13.65 -12.12
C ASP A 358 -8.15 13.79 -11.01
N GLU A 359 -9.43 13.96 -11.39
CA GLU A 359 -10.53 14.15 -10.45
C GLU A 359 -10.92 12.82 -9.78
N HIS A 360 -11.06 12.81 -8.46
CA HIS A 360 -11.36 11.61 -7.68
C HIS A 360 -12.80 11.12 -7.89
N LEU A 361 -13.02 9.80 -7.90
CA LEU A 361 -14.36 9.25 -8.11
C LEU A 361 -15.40 9.75 -7.10
N SER A 362 -14.99 10.06 -5.87
CA SER A 362 -15.84 10.64 -4.83
C SER A 362 -16.47 11.98 -5.23
N GLU A 363 -15.82 12.74 -6.10
CA GLU A 363 -16.29 14.05 -6.60
C GLU A 363 -17.22 13.88 -7.80
N LEU A 364 -17.10 12.77 -8.54
CA LEU A 364 -17.87 12.51 -9.76
C LEU A 364 -19.33 12.11 -9.51
N PHE A 365 -19.70 11.74 -8.27
CA PHE A 365 -21.04 11.20 -7.99
C PHE A 365 -22.17 12.18 -8.26
N GLU A 366 -22.00 13.45 -7.90
CA GLU A 366 -23.00 14.49 -8.14
C GLU A 366 -23.25 14.64 -9.65
N SER A 367 -22.17 14.84 -10.41
CA SER A 367 -22.17 14.89 -11.87
C SER A 367 -22.80 13.64 -12.51
N ALA A 368 -22.51 12.45 -11.99
CA ALA A 368 -23.01 11.18 -12.54
C ALA A 368 -24.51 10.96 -12.34
N VAL A 369 -25.11 11.56 -11.31
CA VAL A 369 -26.55 11.45 -11.04
C VAL A 369 -27.35 12.23 -12.07
N GLU A 370 -26.86 13.40 -12.46
CA GLU A 370 -27.53 14.29 -13.41
C GLU A 370 -27.29 13.88 -14.87
N SER A 371 -26.21 13.15 -15.14
CA SER A 371 -25.85 12.74 -16.49
C SER A 371 -26.66 11.54 -17.02
N GLN A 372 -27.14 11.67 -18.27
CA GLN A 372 -27.76 10.58 -19.04
C GLN A 372 -26.74 9.75 -19.84
N LEU A 373 -25.52 10.26 -20.01
CA LEU A 373 -24.38 9.55 -20.59
C LEU A 373 -23.36 9.16 -19.50
N PRO A 374 -22.44 8.24 -19.79
CA PRO A 374 -21.17 8.16 -19.06
C PRO A 374 -20.53 9.55 -18.91
N LEU A 375 -19.83 9.83 -17.81
CA LEU A 375 -19.20 11.14 -17.62
C LEU A 375 -18.03 11.31 -18.57
N ALA A 376 -18.01 12.39 -19.35
CA ALA A 376 -16.92 12.68 -20.27
C ALA A 376 -15.65 13.10 -19.51
N VAL A 377 -14.53 12.41 -19.78
CA VAL A 377 -13.23 12.75 -19.21
C VAL A 377 -12.42 13.51 -20.25
N VAL A 378 -11.96 14.71 -19.90
CA VAL A 378 -11.17 15.58 -20.78
C VAL A 378 -9.81 15.93 -20.19
N ASP A 379 -8.89 16.36 -21.07
CA ASP A 379 -7.65 17.01 -20.65
C ASP A 379 -7.81 18.54 -20.54
N ASP A 380 -6.74 19.23 -20.13
CA ASP A 380 -6.67 20.69 -20.02
C ASP A 380 -6.98 21.45 -21.32
N GLN A 381 -6.90 20.77 -22.48
CA GLN A 381 -7.22 21.33 -23.80
C GLN A 381 -8.67 21.04 -24.22
N GLY A 382 -9.46 20.40 -23.36
CA GLY A 382 -10.84 19.99 -23.62
C GLY A 382 -10.96 18.84 -24.62
N ARG A 383 -9.92 18.02 -24.81
CA ARG A 383 -9.96 16.85 -25.68
C ARG A 383 -10.58 15.67 -24.93
N LEU A 384 -11.52 14.98 -25.58
CA LEU A 384 -12.17 13.81 -25.00
C LEU A 384 -11.20 12.62 -24.95
N LEU A 385 -10.74 12.31 -23.74
CA LEU A 385 -9.86 11.18 -23.45
C LEU A 385 -10.66 9.88 -23.36
N GLY A 386 -11.71 9.90 -22.53
CA GLY A 386 -12.48 8.73 -22.14
C GLY A 386 -13.88 9.09 -21.67
N ALA A 387 -14.60 8.09 -21.19
CA ALA A 387 -15.79 8.32 -20.39
C ALA A 387 -15.90 7.32 -19.24
N VAL A 388 -16.42 7.75 -18.10
CA VAL A 388 -16.63 6.90 -16.91
C VAL A 388 -18.09 6.43 -16.88
N PRO A 389 -18.36 5.13 -17.08
CA PRO A 389 -19.70 4.58 -16.93
C PRO A 389 -20.21 4.74 -15.50
N ARG A 390 -21.50 5.03 -15.33
CA ARG A 390 -22.12 5.13 -13.99
C ARG A 390 -21.98 3.84 -13.18
N VAL A 391 -21.99 2.67 -13.84
CA VAL A 391 -21.79 1.39 -13.16
C VAL A 391 -20.41 1.29 -12.52
N THR A 392 -19.38 1.90 -13.11
CA THR A 392 -18.01 1.93 -12.55
C THR A 392 -17.97 2.72 -11.25
N LEU A 393 -18.66 3.86 -11.19
CA LEU A 393 -18.81 4.65 -9.97
C LEU A 393 -19.59 3.89 -8.88
N LEU A 394 -20.67 3.21 -9.26
CA LEU A 394 -21.47 2.41 -8.33
C LEU A 394 -20.69 1.19 -7.79
N ALA A 395 -19.90 0.54 -8.65
CA ALA A 395 -19.03 -0.58 -8.27
C ALA A 395 -17.95 -0.12 -7.28
N ALA A 396 -17.38 1.08 -7.49
CA ALA A 396 -16.41 1.68 -6.58
C ALA A 396 -17.00 1.97 -5.18
N LEU A 397 -18.29 2.32 -5.06
CA LEU A 397 -18.96 2.48 -3.75
C LEU A 397 -19.24 1.16 -3.04
N GLY A 398 -19.58 0.13 -3.81
CA GLY A 398 -19.94 -1.18 -3.25
C GLY A 398 -18.74 -2.05 -2.90
N ASN A 399 -17.51 -1.58 -3.14
CA ASN A 399 -16.28 -2.40 -3.15
C ASN A 399 -16.44 -3.68 -3.99
N VAL A 400 -17.27 -3.63 -5.03
CA VAL A 400 -17.55 -4.76 -5.91
C VAL A 400 -16.62 -4.65 -7.11
N SER A 401 -15.92 -5.73 -7.43
CA SER A 401 -15.20 -5.80 -8.71
C SER A 401 -16.20 -5.71 -9.86
N SER A 402 -15.97 -4.81 -10.81
CA SER A 402 -16.75 -4.72 -12.06
C SER A 402 -16.43 -5.86 -13.03
N ASN A 403 -15.38 -6.65 -12.77
CA ASN A 403 -14.98 -7.80 -13.55
C ASN A 403 -15.56 -9.09 -12.96
N THR A 404 -16.23 -9.90 -13.80
CA THR A 404 -16.71 -11.23 -13.43
C THR A 404 -15.53 -12.21 -13.42
N GLY A 405 -15.08 -12.61 -12.24
CA GLY A 405 -14.16 -13.73 -12.02
C GLY A 405 -14.82 -14.77 -11.11
N GLU A 406 -14.38 -16.02 -11.19
CA GLU A 406 -14.84 -17.07 -10.26
C GLU A 406 -14.43 -16.69 -8.83
N HIS A 407 -15.41 -16.52 -7.95
CA HIS A 407 -15.14 -16.39 -6.52
C HIS A 407 -14.75 -17.76 -5.96
N THR A 408 -13.44 -18.03 -5.86
CA THR A 408 -12.93 -19.14 -5.07
C THR A 408 -13.23 -18.86 -3.59
N VAL A 409 -14.16 -19.61 -3.01
CA VAL A 409 -14.34 -19.69 -1.56
C VAL A 409 -13.10 -20.36 -1.00
N ILE A 410 -12.14 -19.55 -0.54
CA ILE A 410 -10.96 -20.05 0.16
C ILE A 410 -11.31 -20.15 1.63
N GLU A 411 -11.23 -21.37 2.18
CA GLU A 411 -11.41 -21.62 3.60
C GLU A 411 -10.42 -20.79 4.41
N THR A 412 -10.94 -19.95 5.30
CA THR A 412 -10.15 -19.22 6.30
C THR A 412 -9.25 -20.22 7.02
N PRO A 413 -7.93 -19.98 7.13
CA PRO A 413 -7.05 -20.92 7.82
C PRO A 413 -7.58 -21.14 9.23
N ALA A 414 -7.67 -22.43 9.60
CA ALA A 414 -8.36 -22.90 10.79
C ALA A 414 -8.20 -21.96 11.98
N THR A 415 -9.28 -21.23 12.30
CA THR A 415 -9.53 -20.70 13.63
C THR A 415 -9.22 -21.81 14.63
N ILE A 416 -8.46 -21.49 15.68
CA ILE A 416 -8.23 -22.40 16.81
C ILE A 416 -9.57 -23.08 17.12
N PRO A 417 -9.67 -24.41 17.00
CA PRO A 417 -10.94 -25.10 17.16
C PRO A 417 -11.60 -24.67 18.48
N VAL A 418 -12.91 -24.41 18.46
CA VAL A 418 -13.62 -23.84 19.61
C VAL A 418 -13.40 -24.70 20.85
N ASP A 419 -13.29 -26.01 20.69
CA ASP A 419 -12.88 -26.99 21.69
C ASP A 419 -11.53 -26.71 22.35
N VAL A 420 -10.52 -26.25 21.61
CA VAL A 420 -9.22 -25.84 22.15
C VAL A 420 -9.33 -24.53 22.93
N ILE A 421 -10.16 -23.59 22.47
CA ILE A 421 -10.46 -22.34 23.19
C ILE A 421 -11.18 -22.66 24.50
N THR A 422 -12.22 -23.50 24.44
CA THR A 422 -13.02 -23.95 25.58
C THR A 422 -12.18 -24.73 26.60
N ALA A 423 -11.31 -25.64 26.15
CA ALA A 423 -10.41 -26.37 27.02
C ALA A 423 -9.37 -25.46 27.71
N THR A 424 -8.87 -24.46 26.98
CA THR A 424 -7.91 -23.49 27.54
C THR A 424 -8.57 -22.61 28.58
N LEU A 425 -9.78 -22.12 28.31
CA LEU A 425 -10.57 -21.33 29.24
C LEU A 425 -10.95 -22.13 30.50
N HIS A 426 -11.32 -23.40 30.36
CA HIS A 426 -11.58 -24.28 31.51
C HIS A 426 -10.35 -24.55 32.36
N ARG A 427 -9.17 -24.64 31.75
CA ARG A 427 -7.90 -24.83 32.44
C ARG A 427 -7.45 -23.56 33.18
N THR A 428 -7.72 -22.37 32.64
CA THR A 428 -7.42 -21.10 33.31
C THR A 428 -8.46 -20.67 34.34
N ALA A 429 -9.67 -21.24 34.31
CA ALA A 429 -10.77 -20.93 35.24
C ALA A 429 -10.72 -21.72 36.56
N ARG A 430 -9.72 -22.58 36.78
CA ARG A 430 -9.51 -23.28 38.06
C ARG A 430 -8.31 -22.68 38.80
N PRO A 431 -8.51 -21.92 39.88
CA PRO A 431 -7.43 -21.56 40.79
C PRO A 431 -7.08 -22.78 41.65
N ASP A 432 -5.79 -23.08 41.73
CA ASP A 432 -5.09 -23.90 42.73
C ASP A 432 -5.70 -25.25 43.14
N THR A 433 -5.11 -26.32 42.63
CA THR A 433 -4.67 -27.44 43.49
C THR A 433 -3.36 -28.00 42.94
N ALA A 434 -2.31 -27.86 43.75
CA ALA A 434 -1.01 -28.42 43.50
C ALA A 434 -1.00 -29.95 43.72
N MET A 435 -0.17 -30.64 42.93
CA MET A 435 0.46 -31.96 43.19
C MET A 435 -0.44 -33.21 43.29
N ALA A 436 -0.25 -34.11 42.31
CA ALA A 436 -0.66 -35.53 42.14
C ALA A 436 -1.48 -35.67 40.84
N ASP A 437 -1.17 -36.49 39.83
CA ASP A 437 -0.45 -37.75 39.78
C ASP A 437 0.20 -37.95 38.40
N ALA A 438 1.36 -38.59 38.40
CA ALA A 438 2.01 -39.13 37.23
C ALA A 438 1.30 -40.42 36.78
N ALA A 439 0.21 -40.28 36.02
CA ALA A 439 -0.47 -41.44 35.40
C ALA A 439 -1.07 -41.20 34.01
N ASP A 440 -1.07 -39.97 33.47
CA ASP A 440 -1.83 -39.67 32.24
C ASP A 440 -0.98 -39.60 30.95
N ALA A 441 0.33 -39.85 31.04
CA ALA A 441 1.21 -39.87 29.86
C ALA A 441 0.99 -41.10 28.95
N SER A 442 0.33 -42.16 29.45
CA SER A 442 0.05 -43.38 28.69
C SER A 442 -1.18 -43.26 27.78
N ALA A 443 -2.15 -42.40 28.14
CA ALA A 443 -3.40 -42.27 27.38
C ALA A 443 -3.21 -41.38 26.13
N VAL A 444 -2.39 -40.33 26.25
CA VAL A 444 -2.09 -39.42 25.14
C VAL A 444 -1.25 -40.09 24.05
N ALA A 445 -0.35 -41.01 24.43
CA ALA A 445 0.45 -41.79 23.48
C ALA A 445 -0.39 -42.83 22.71
N ALA A 446 -1.40 -43.43 23.37
CA ALA A 446 -2.32 -44.38 22.73
C ALA A 446 -3.25 -43.69 21.72
N ALA A 447 -3.81 -42.53 22.08
CA ALA A 447 -4.66 -41.74 21.19
C ALA A 447 -3.91 -41.17 19.97
N ALA A 448 -2.65 -40.78 20.14
CA ALA A 448 -1.81 -40.33 19.02
C ALA A 448 -1.44 -41.46 18.06
N ALA A 449 -1.28 -42.69 18.56
CA ALA A 449 -1.04 -43.87 17.72
C ALA A 449 -2.29 -44.29 16.94
N GLU A 450 -3.47 -44.22 17.56
CA GLU A 450 -4.75 -44.54 16.90
C GLU A 450 -5.08 -43.52 15.80
N ALA A 451 -4.83 -42.23 16.05
CA ALA A 451 -5.00 -41.17 15.05
C ALA A 451 -4.03 -41.30 13.86
N ALA A 452 -2.81 -41.82 14.08
CA ALA A 452 -1.85 -42.07 13.01
C ALA A 452 -2.25 -43.26 12.12
N VAL A 453 -2.87 -44.29 12.69
CA VAL A 453 -3.38 -45.46 11.94
C VAL A 453 -4.57 -45.04 11.06
N ILE A 454 -5.53 -44.27 11.61
CA ILE A 454 -6.69 -43.77 10.85
C ILE A 454 -6.26 -42.87 9.68
N ARG A 455 -5.22 -42.04 9.88
CA ARG A 455 -4.70 -41.15 8.84
C ARG A 455 -3.96 -41.91 7.73
N ALA A 456 -3.34 -43.06 8.04
CA ALA A 456 -2.68 -43.93 7.06
C ALA A 456 -3.66 -44.80 6.25
N GLU A 457 -4.82 -45.16 6.82
CA GLU A 457 -5.88 -45.86 6.10
C GLU A 457 -6.64 -44.94 5.13
N ALA A 458 -6.85 -43.67 5.51
CA ALA A 458 -7.46 -42.66 4.64
C ALA A 458 -6.61 -42.36 3.39
N THR A 459 -5.27 -42.31 3.52
CA THR A 459 -4.38 -42.07 2.36
C THR A 459 -4.28 -43.26 1.42
N ARG A 460 -4.57 -44.49 1.88
CA ARG A 460 -4.64 -45.68 1.03
C ARG A 460 -5.96 -45.81 0.28
N ALA A 461 -7.05 -45.24 0.80
CA ALA A 461 -8.35 -45.24 0.14
C ALA A 461 -8.38 -44.27 -1.07
N ASP A 462 -7.73 -43.11 -0.97
CA ASP A 462 -7.67 -42.14 -2.08
C ASP A 462 -6.80 -42.60 -3.26
N ALA A 463 -5.77 -43.41 -3.01
CA ALA A 463 -4.92 -43.96 -4.08
C ALA A 463 -5.55 -45.13 -4.85
N ALA A 464 -6.68 -45.68 -4.39
CA ALA A 464 -7.36 -46.83 -5.00
C ALA A 464 -8.60 -46.47 -5.83
N GLY A 465 -9.01 -45.20 -5.86
CA GLY A 465 -10.23 -44.72 -6.54
C GLY A 465 -10.11 -44.46 -8.04
N GLU A 466 -8.90 -44.36 -8.61
CA GLU A 466 -8.70 -44.13 -10.05
C GLU A 466 -8.54 -45.45 -10.84
N ARG A 467 -9.58 -46.29 -10.88
CA ARG A 467 -9.77 -47.28 -11.97
C ARG A 467 -11.27 -47.52 -12.24
N SER A 468 -11.78 -46.88 -13.30
CA SER A 468 -13.07 -47.22 -13.90
C SER A 468 -12.95 -48.46 -14.81
N PRO A 469 -13.92 -49.39 -14.84
CA PRO A 469 -14.02 -50.38 -15.90
C PRO A 469 -15.08 -50.02 -16.96
N ALA A 470 -14.70 -50.29 -18.21
CA ALA A 470 -15.48 -50.38 -19.47
C ALA A 470 -15.97 -49.06 -20.10
#